data_AF-X1MT07-F1
#
_entry.id   AF-X1MT07-F1
#
_cell.length_a   1.000
_cell.length_b   1.000
_cell.length_c   1.000
_cell.angle_alpha   90.00
_cell.angle_beta   90.00
_cell.angle_gamma   90.00
#
_symmetry.space_group_name_H-M   'P 1'
#
loop_
_entity.id
_entity.type
_entity.pdbx_description
1 polymer ?
#
loop_
_entity_poly.entity_id
_entity_poly.type
_entity_poly.pdbx_seq_one_letter_code
_entity_poly.pdbx_strand_id
1 'polypeptide(L)'
;ATPTLIPIALSTWIINNYILIPFGVEYMNIIMYILVIASLVQMIELFIKRTNLTLYNALGIYLPLITTNCAVLGITLINATESYSLLESVAASLGGGVGFLLLP
;
A
#
# COMPACT_ATOMS: atom_id res chain seq x y z
N ALA A 1 -0.89 4.28 9.34
CA ALA A 1 -1.41 4.23 7.95
C ALA A 1 -0.51 4.98 6.97
N THR A 2 -0.16 6.24 7.22
CA THR A 2 0.73 7.06 6.36
C THR A 2 2.12 6.47 6.06
N PRO A 3 2.89 5.86 6.99
CA PRO A 3 4.25 5.42 6.69
C PRO A 3 4.31 4.21 5.74
N THR A 4 3.25 3.41 5.66
CA THR A 4 3.18 2.22 4.81
C THR A 4 2.61 2.51 3.42
N LEU A 5 1.86 3.60 3.25
CA LEU A 5 1.23 3.99 1.98
C LEU A 5 2.25 4.37 0.90
N ILE A 6 3.34 5.06 1.26
CA ILE A 6 4.39 5.48 0.32
C ILE A 6 5.08 4.27 -0.34
N PRO A 7 5.63 3.29 0.40
CA PRO A 7 6.27 2.13 -0.23
C PRO A 7 5.27 1.26 -1.00
N ILE A 8 4.01 1.16 -0.55
CA ILE A 8 2.95 0.46 -1.28
C ILE A 8 2.73 1.12 -2.65
N ALA A 9 2.49 2.43 -2.67
CA ALA A 9 2.21 3.16 -3.91
C ALA A 9 3.38 3.12 -4.89
N LEU A 10 4.61 3.22 -4.40
CA LEU A 10 5.82 3.07 -5.21
C LEU A 10 5.87 1.67 -5.85
N SER A 11 5.60 0.63 -5.07
CA SER A 11 5.63 -0.76 -5.53
C SER A 11 4.53 -1.05 -6.54
N THR A 12 3.30 -0.60 -6.28
CA THR A 12 2.18 -0.77 -7.21
C THR A 12 2.35 0.02 -8.49
N TRP A 13 2.97 1.20 -8.44
CA TRP A 13 3.30 1.97 -9.64
C TRP A 13 4.29 1.24 -10.54
N ILE A 14 5.38 0.71 -9.94
CA ILE A 14 6.37 -0.10 -10.65
C ILE A 14 5.69 -1.32 -11.29
N ILE A 15 4.84 -2.03 -10.54
CA ILE A 15 4.17 -3.24 -11.03
C ILE A 15 3.14 -2.91 -12.12
N ASN A 16 2.42 -1.80 -12.01
CA ASN A 16 1.49 -1.39 -13.04
C ASN A 16 2.22 -1.10 -14.37
N ASN A 17 3.28 -0.30 -14.31
CA ASN A 17 4.00 0.13 -15.49
C ASN A 17 4.88 -0.97 -16.12
N TYR A 18 5.47 -1.86 -15.32
CA TYR A 18 6.37 -2.92 -15.80
C TYR A 18 5.74 -4.30 -15.98
N ILE A 19 4.59 -4.60 -15.35
CA ILE A 19 3.95 -5.92 -15.44
C ILE A 19 2.55 -5.84 -16.07
N LEU A 20 1.66 -4.97 -15.60
CA LEU A 20 0.26 -5.01 -16.07
C LEU A 20 0.10 -4.52 -17.51
N ILE A 21 0.72 -3.37 -17.85
CA ILE A 21 0.66 -2.78 -19.19
C ILE A 21 1.33 -3.68 -20.25
N PRO A 22 2.56 -4.20 -20.08
CA PRO A 22 3.20 -5.01 -21.11
C PRO A 22 2.59 -6.42 -21.29
N PHE A 23 1.98 -6.99 -20.24
CA PHE A 23 1.33 -8.30 -20.32
C PHE A 23 -0.17 -8.23 -20.65
N GLY A 24 -0.77 -7.03 -20.72
CA GLY A 24 -2.19 -6.85 -21.06
C GLY A 24 -3.16 -7.47 -20.04
N VAL A 25 -2.74 -7.59 -18.78
CA VAL A 25 -3.49 -8.27 -17.69
C VAL A 25 -4.05 -7.29 -16.66
N GLU A 26 -4.53 -6.13 -17.12
CA GLU A 26 -5.10 -5.09 -16.24
C GLU A 26 -6.36 -5.55 -15.48
N TYR A 27 -7.03 -6.61 -15.92
CA TYR A 27 -8.18 -7.17 -15.18
C TYR A 27 -7.77 -7.80 -13.83
N MET A 28 -6.48 -8.10 -13.61
CA MET A 28 -5.96 -8.71 -12.36
C MET A 28 -5.40 -7.68 -11.35
N ASN A 29 -5.57 -6.37 -11.60
CA ASN A 29 -4.99 -5.29 -10.78
C ASN A 29 -5.30 -5.44 -9.29
N ILE A 30 -6.57 -5.72 -8.95
CA ILE A 30 -7.03 -5.82 -7.56
C ILE A 30 -6.29 -6.94 -6.81
N ILE A 31 -6.18 -8.11 -7.42
CA ILE A 31 -5.55 -9.30 -6.80
C ILE A 31 -4.05 -9.04 -6.64
N MET A 32 -3.41 -8.46 -7.66
CA MET A 32 -1.99 -8.11 -7.62
C MET A 32 -1.69 -7.08 -6.52
N TYR A 33 -2.52 -6.04 -6.37
CA TYR A 33 -2.30 -5.03 -5.33
C TYR A 33 -2.47 -5.59 -3.93
N ILE A 34 -3.45 -6.47 -3.69
CA ILE A 34 -3.60 -7.15 -2.40
C ILE A 34 -2.34 -7.96 -2.06
N LEU A 35 -1.79 -8.72 -3.02
CA LEU A 35 -0.55 -9.50 -2.81
C LEU A 35 0.66 -8.62 -2.48
N VAL A 36 0.81 -7.50 -3.19
CA VAL A 36 1.89 -6.54 -2.97
C VAL A 36 1.79 -5.93 -1.57
N ILE A 37 0.60 -5.45 -1.21
CA ILE A 37 0.33 -4.87 0.11
C ILE A 37 0.59 -5.91 1.21
N ALA A 38 0.10 -7.14 1.05
CA ALA A 38 0.32 -8.23 2.00
C ALA A 38 1.81 -8.51 2.21
N SER A 39 2.60 -8.62 1.14
CA SER A 39 4.04 -8.88 1.23
C SER A 39 4.82 -7.77 1.93
N LEU A 40 4.46 -6.51 1.68
CA LEU A 40 5.09 -5.34 2.31
C LEU A 40 4.75 -5.26 3.80
N VAL A 41 3.47 -5.44 4.16
CA VAL A 41 3.05 -5.44 5.57
C VAL A 41 3.68 -6.60 6.33
N GLN A 42 3.80 -7.77 5.71
CA GLN A 42 4.49 -8.92 6.29
C GLN A 42 5.96 -8.62 6.60
N MET A 43 6.65 -7.92 5.68
CA MET A 43 8.03 -7.49 5.89
C MET A 43 8.14 -6.52 7.07
N ILE A 44 7.20 -5.59 7.20
CA ILE A 44 7.15 -4.62 8.30
C ILE A 44 6.88 -5.33 9.63
N GLU A 45 6.01 -6.34 9.66
CA GLU A 45 5.75 -7.15 10.85
C GLU A 45 7.04 -7.80 11.38
N LEU A 46 7.81 -8.42 10.49
CA LEU A 46 9.11 -9.03 10.82
C LEU A 46 10.13 -8.01 11.32
N PHE A 47 10.15 -6.81 10.73
CA PHE A 47 11.03 -5.71 11.15
C PHE A 47 10.70 -5.21 12.56
N ILE A 48 9.42 -5.02 12.88
CA ILE A 48 8.96 -4.55 14.20
C ILE A 48 9.25 -5.62 15.27
N LYS A 49 8.99 -6.89 14.96
CA LYS A 49 9.29 -8.01 15.87
C LYS A 49 10.77 -8.08 16.26
N ARG A 50 11.67 -7.66 15.36
CA ARG A 50 13.13 -7.61 15.60
C ARG A 50 13.60 -6.37 16.33
N THR A 51 12.96 -5.21 16.14
CA THR A 51 13.39 -3.95 16.75
C THR A 51 12.78 -3.72 18.13
N ASN A 52 11.47 -3.94 18.31
CA ASN A 52 10.78 -3.65 19.57
C ASN A 52 9.60 -4.59 19.82
N LEU A 53 9.80 -5.60 20.68
CA LEU A 53 8.77 -6.59 21.03
C LEU A 53 7.56 -5.95 21.76
N THR A 54 7.79 -4.89 22.54
CA THR A 54 6.72 -4.13 23.22
C THR A 54 5.74 -3.50 22.22
N LEU A 55 6.24 -3.02 21.09
CA LEU A 55 5.42 -2.41 20.05
C LEU A 55 4.66 -3.47 19.23
N TYR A 56 5.28 -4.64 19.02
CA TYR A 56 4.64 -5.78 18.38
C TYR A 56 3.42 -6.28 19.17
N ASN A 57 3.50 -6.36 20.51
CA ASN A 57 2.37 -6.81 21.33
C ASN A 57 1.18 -5.84 21.30
N ALA A 58 1.42 -4.54 21.09
CA ALA A 58 0.36 -3.53 20.96
C ALA A 58 -0.22 -3.44 19.54
N LEU A 59 0.61 -3.63 18.50
CA LEU A 59 0.24 -3.37 17.10
C LEU A 59 0.04 -4.62 16.24
N GLY A 60 0.38 -5.81 16.75
CA GLY A 60 0.41 -7.07 15.99
C GLY A 60 -0.91 -7.44 15.31
N ILE A 61 -2.06 -7.21 15.98
CA ILE A 61 -3.40 -7.48 15.41
C ILE A 61 -3.78 -6.42 14.37
N TYR A 62 -3.28 -5.20 14.50
CA TYR A 62 -3.60 -4.11 13.58
C TYR A 62 -2.80 -4.19 12.27
N LEU A 63 -1.65 -4.87 12.26
CA LEU A 63 -0.82 -5.04 11.06
C LEU A 63 -1.58 -5.75 9.91
N PRO A 64 -2.18 -6.94 10.09
CA PRO A 64 -3.00 -7.59 9.05
C PRO A 64 -4.20 -6.73 8.61
N LEU A 65 -4.80 -5.98 9.54
CA LEU A 65 -5.96 -5.12 9.25
C LEU A 65 -5.62 -3.95 8.31
N ILE A 66 -4.35 -3.56 8.20
CA ILE A 66 -3.88 -2.57 7.21
C ILE A 66 -3.96 -3.14 5.78
N THR A 67 -3.72 -4.43 5.59
CA THR A 67 -3.69 -5.06 4.25
C THR A 67 -5.05 -5.10 3.59
N THR A 68 -6.10 -5.24 4.39
CA THR A 68 -7.50 -5.25 3.96
C THR A 68 -8.17 -3.87 4.08
N ASN A 69 -7.39 -2.82 4.30
CA ASN A 69 -7.95 -1.49 4.44
C ASN A 69 -8.41 -0.94 3.09
N CYS A 70 -9.71 -0.62 2.99
CA CYS A 70 -10.33 -0.15 1.75
C CYS A 70 -9.73 1.16 1.24
N ALA A 71 -9.32 2.07 2.14
CA ALA A 71 -8.70 3.33 1.73
C ALA A 71 -7.30 3.11 1.14
N VAL A 72 -6.52 2.17 1.68
CA VAL A 72 -5.19 1.81 1.12
C VAL A 72 -5.35 1.22 -0.28
N LEU A 73 -6.26 0.26 -0.44
CA LEU A 73 -6.53 -0.37 -1.74
C LEU A 73 -7.08 0.65 -2.75
N GLY A 74 -8.01 1.52 -2.33
CA GLY A 74 -8.61 2.55 -3.17
C GLY A 74 -7.58 3.53 -3.74
N ILE A 75 -6.64 4.02 -2.92
CA ILE A 75 -5.58 4.94 -3.38
C ILE A 75 -4.70 4.26 -4.44
N THR A 76 -4.31 3.00 -4.22
CA THR A 76 -3.49 2.26 -5.20
C THR A 76 -4.22 2.00 -6.51
N LEU A 77 -5.53 1.74 -6.43
CA LEU A 77 -6.36 1.52 -7.61
C LEU A 77 -6.51 2.81 -8.41
N ILE A 78 -6.80 3.94 -7.75
CA ILE A 78 -6.91 5.25 -8.41
C ILE A 78 -5.59 5.63 -9.08
N ASN A 79 -4.45 5.43 -8.40
CA ASN A 79 -3.12 5.66 -9.00
C ASN A 79 -2.89 4.84 -10.28
N ALA A 80 -3.43 3.62 -10.33
CA ALA A 80 -3.28 2.75 -11.48
C ALA A 80 -4.21 3.15 -12.64
N THR A 81 -5.47 3.46 -12.35
CA THR A 81 -6.47 3.82 -13.36
C THR A 81 -6.21 5.18 -13.98
N GLU A 82 -5.73 6.15 -13.19
CA GLU A 82 -5.38 7.50 -13.66
C GLU A 82 -3.97 7.56 -14.27
N SER A 83 -3.22 6.44 -14.31
CA SER A 83 -1.87 6.35 -14.88
C SER A 83 -0.91 7.44 -14.36
N TYR A 84 -1.00 7.75 -13.06
CA TYR A 84 -0.23 8.85 -12.47
C TYR A 84 1.28 8.66 -12.59
N SER A 85 2.01 9.77 -12.67
CA SER A 85 3.46 9.76 -12.57
C SER A 85 3.93 9.34 -11.17
N LEU A 86 5.21 8.97 -11.01
CA LEU A 86 5.78 8.64 -9.68
C LEU A 86 5.56 9.75 -8.66
N LEU A 87 5.67 11.02 -9.09
CA LEU A 87 5.53 12.17 -8.21
C LEU A 87 4.07 12.35 -7.75
N GLU A 88 3.11 12.21 -8.67
CA GLU A 88 1.68 12.24 -8.34
C GLU A 88 1.27 11.06 -7.47
N SER A 89 1.81 9.86 -7.72
CA SER A 89 1.49 8.67 -6.93
C SER A 89 1.90 8.82 -5.46
N VAL A 90 3.05 9.46 -5.21
CA VAL A 90 3.52 9.79 -3.86
C VAL A 90 2.68 10.91 -3.24
N ALA A 91 2.35 11.95 -4.01
CA ALA A 91 1.50 13.05 -3.54
C ALA A 91 0.08 12.57 -3.18
N ALA A 92 -0.53 11.70 -3.99
CA ALA A 92 -1.82 11.08 -3.75
C ALA A 92 -1.81 10.18 -2.49
N SER A 93 -0.72 9.45 -2.28
CA SER A 93 -0.55 8.59 -1.10
C SER A 93 -0.35 9.38 0.18
N LEU A 94 0.36 10.50 0.11
CA LEU A 94 0.48 11.45 1.21
C LEU A 94 -0.86 12.13 1.49
N GLY A 95 -1.55 12.63 0.46
CA GLY A 95 -2.85 13.27 0.58
C GLY A 95 -3.91 12.32 1.16
N GLY A 96 -4.00 11.10 0.64
CA GLY A 96 -4.92 10.07 1.14
C GLY A 96 -4.59 9.62 2.56
N GLY A 97 -3.30 9.53 2.90
CA GLY A 97 -2.86 9.21 4.25
C GLY A 97 -3.16 10.32 5.28
N VAL A 98 -2.98 11.59 4.90
CA VAL A 98 -3.35 12.74 5.74
C VAL A 98 -4.87 12.87 5.85
N GLY A 99 -5.60 12.66 4.76
CA GLY A 99 -7.08 12.63 4.76
C GLY A 99 -7.63 11.58 5.72
N PHE A 100 -7.03 10.39 5.77
CA PHE A 100 -7.39 9.36 6.74
C PHE A 100 -7.08 9.75 8.20
N LEU A 101 -6.03 10.54 8.45
CA LEU A 101 -5.72 11.06 9.78
C LEU A 101 -6.66 12.17 10.24
N LEU A 102 -7.30 12.88 9.29
CA LEU A 102 -8.26 13.95 9.57
C LEU A 102 -9.67 13.44 9.80
N LEU A 103 -10.03 12.28 9.23
CA LEU A 103 -11.26 11.60 9.60
C LEU A 103 -11.12 11.06 11.03
N PRO A 104 -11.97 11.50 11.97
CA PRO A 104 -11.89 11.13 13.38
C PRO A 104 -12.14 9.63 13.63
#